data_AF-A0A6V7K9M8-F1
#
_entry.id   AF-A0A6V7K9M8-F1
#
_cell.length_a   1.000
_cell.length_b   1.000
_cell.length_c   1.000
_cell.angle_alpha   90.00
_cell.angle_beta   90.00
_cell.angle_gamma   90.00
#
_symmetry.space_group_name_H-M   'P 1'
#
loop_
_entity.id
_entity.type
_entity.pdbx_description
1 polymer ?
#
loop_
_entity_poly.entity_id
_entity_poly.type
_entity_poly.pdbx_seq_one_letter_code
_entity_poly.pdbx_strand_id
1 'polypeptide(L)' 'RIFNIPNLIDMPKRVKFVDIACGFDHIVILAENGDVYSMGMGT' A
#
# COMPACT_ATOMS: atom_id res chain seq x y z
N ARG A 1 9.46 -14.36 8.36
CA ARG A 1 9.55 -15.08 7.06
C ARG A 1 10.05 -14.08 6.04
N ILE A 2 11.08 -14.40 5.26
CA ILE A 2 11.59 -13.53 4.20
C ILE A 2 10.84 -13.90 2.91
N PHE A 3 10.20 -12.92 2.27
CA PHE A 3 9.56 -13.09 0.97
C PHE A 3 10.44 -12.40 -0.08
N ASN A 4 11.06 -13.17 -0.97
CA ASN A 4 11.98 -12.68 -2.00
C ASN A 4 11.39 -12.75 -3.42
N ILE A 5 10.07 -12.94 -3.51
CA ILE A 5 9.32 -12.96 -4.77
C ILE A 5 8.14 -11.97 -4.66
N PRO A 6 7.76 -11.32 -5.78
CA PRO A 6 6.56 -10.50 -5.80
C PRO A 6 5.33 -11.31 -5.40
N ASN A 7 4.55 -10.79 -4.47
CA ASN A 7 3.25 -11.35 -4.08
C ASN A 7 2.16 -10.33 -4.40
N LEU A 8 1.15 -10.78 -5.14
CA LEU A 8 -0.03 -9.96 -5.38
C LEU A 8 -0.81 -9.81 -4.07
N ILE A 9 -1.08 -8.57 -3.68
CA ILE A 9 -1.88 -8.24 -2.50
C ILE A 9 -3.33 -8.09 -2.92
N ASP A 10 -4.26 -8.66 -2.15
CA ASP A 10 -5.68 -8.43 -2.38
C ASP A 10 -6.02 -6.98 -2.01
N MET A 11 -6.51 -6.25 -3.00
CA MET A 11 -6.76 -4.80 -2.92
C MET A 11 -8.19 -4.51 -3.36
N PRO A 12 -8.81 -3.42 -2.87
CA PRO A 12 -10.18 -3.09 -3.24
C PRO A 12 -10.32 -2.87 -4.75
N LYS A 13 -11.16 -3.69 -5.39
CA LYS A 13 -11.28 -3.82 -6.86
C LYS A 13 -11.69 -2.54 -7.62
N ARG A 14 -12.21 -1.52 -6.93
CA ARG A 14 -12.69 -0.26 -7.53
C ARG A 14 -11.86 0.96 -7.12
N VAL A 15 -10.68 0.74 -6.54
CA VAL A 15 -9.76 1.80 -6.16
C VAL A 15 -8.59 1.76 -7.11
N LYS A 16 -8.32 2.89 -7.78
CA LYS A 16 -7.15 3.06 -8.62
C LYS A 16 -6.08 3.78 -7.80
N PHE A 17 -4.98 3.09 -7.51
CA PHE A 17 -3.83 3.68 -6.84
C PHE A 17 -2.93 4.37 -7.85
N VAL A 18 -2.49 5.60 -7.52
CA VAL A 18 -1.72 6.46 -8.42
C VAL A 18 -0.32 6.76 -7.89
N ASP A 19 -0.08 6.60 -6.59
CA ASP A 19 1.23 6.81 -5.99
C ASP A 19 1.43 6.00 -4.69
N ILE A 20 2.69 5.78 -4.31
CA ILE A 20 3.09 5.02 -3.13
C ILE A 20 4.38 5.59 -2.50
N ALA A 21 4.39 5.68 -1.17
CA ALA A 21 5.59 6.01 -0.40
C ALA A 21 5.80 4.97 0.73
N CYS A 22 7.05 4.60 0.97
CA CYS A 22 7.41 3.62 1.99
C CYS A 22 8.37 4.24 3.01
N GLY A 23 8.05 4.08 4.29
CA GLY A 23 8.94 4.33 5.41
C GLY A 23 9.69 3.05 5.81
N PHE A 24 10.20 3.03 7.05
CA PHE A 24 10.91 1.87 7.59
C PHE A 24 9.98 0.67 7.81
N ASP A 25 8.78 0.91 8.34
CA ASP A 25 7.82 -0.10 8.80
C ASP A 25 6.38 0.16 8.34
N HIS A 26 6.17 1.17 7.50
CA HIS A 26 4.87 1.56 7.00
C HIS A 26 4.91 2.00 5.54
N ILE A 27 3.74 1.93 4.91
CA ILE A 27 3.49 2.27 3.53
C ILE A 27 2.24 3.15 3.49
N VAL A 28 2.30 4.21 2.69
CA VAL A 28 1.18 5.09 2.39
C VAL A 28 0.89 5.02 0.90
N ILE A 29 -0.38 4.89 0.54
CA ILE A 29 -0.84 4.68 -0.84
C ILE A 29 -1.91 5.72 -1.15
N LEU A 30 -1.71 6.47 -2.25
CA LEU A 30 -2.63 7.48 -2.73
C LEU A 30 -3.55 6.89 -3.81
N ALA A 31 -4.86 7.03 -3.62
CA ALA A 31 -5.86 6.70 -4.63
C ALA A 31 -6.16 7.92 -5.53
N GLU A 32 -6.61 7.66 -6.76
CA GLU A 32 -6.95 8.68 -7.75
C GLU A 32 -8.07 9.62 -7.28
N ASN A 33 -8.96 9.14 -6.41
CA ASN A 33 -10.03 9.94 -5.81
C ASN A 33 -9.56 10.83 -4.64
N GLY A 34 -8.28 10.79 -4.28
CA GLY A 34 -7.70 11.55 -3.18
C GLY A 34 -7.71 10.82 -1.83
N ASP A 35 -8.29 9.63 -1.73
CA ASP A 35 -8.25 8.83 -0.51
C ASP A 35 -6.82 8.33 -0.23
N VAL A 36 -6.46 8.25 1.04
CA VAL A 36 -5.16 7.77 1.51
C VAL A 36 -5.34 6.49 2.32
N TYR A 37 -4.57 5.47 1.95
CA TYR A 37 -4.54 4.18 2.62
C TYR A 37 -3.17 4.00 3.30
N SER A 38 -3.17 3.41 4.50
CA SER A 38 -1.93 3.11 5.25
C SER A 38 -1.86 1.64 5.62
N MET A 39 -0.69 1.03 5.46
CA MET A 39 -0.40 -0.35 5.86
C MET A 39 0.94 -0.41 6.58
N GLY A 40 1.07 -1.21 7.63
CA GLY A 40 2.32 -1.32 8.41
C GLY A 40 2.07 -1.34 9.92
N MET A 41 3.06 -0.91 10.70
CA MET A 41 3.01 -0.96 12.16
C MET A 41 2.09 0.09 12.82
N GLY A 42 1.66 1.13 12.11
CA GLY A 42 0.64 2.07 12.60
C GLY A 42 1.05 2.91 13.82
N THR A 43 2.35 3.00 14.11
CA THR A 43 2.94 3.94 15.09
C THR A 43 3.17 5.33 14.51
#